data_AF-A0AAU7P0F4-F1
#
_entry.id   AF-A0AAU7P0F4-F1
#
_cell.length_a   1.000
_cell.length_b   1.000
_cell.length_c   1.000
_cell.angle_alpha   90.00
_cell.angle_beta   90.00
_cell.angle_gamma   90.00
#
_symmetry.space_group_name_H-M   'P 1'
#
loop_
_entity.id
_entity.type
_entity.pdbx_description
1 polymer ?
#
loop_
_entity_poly.entity_id
_entity_poly.type
_entity_poly.pdbx_seq_one_letter_code
_entity_poly.pdbx_strand_id
1 'polypeptide(L)'
;MRTVLLLTVVIGTLLFFIFKPGVWQVSTGYDVYQYVEECKAELGITRKLPQLSCLDGQQVPIYVDELEIQQDNWEQLSDAKRCDNPHWLGGDMGCWTYSHLQVLNLDDDNIMVVNCRQKGNQLEKNWFRKTKANLGMNQQQRKQQYQSASVAEKKELYYLYNTFNDIGIILRNTKTGKSCYLTQYGSAVAGFLPPLDKPLPKKDDFLARFDPEQARPPKDFPEQLWYRDANQAFKSPQETASAGCVACHNAHGVKYSPYINSKHGLPDIFSMAKLPFLPVGEPFKDFFANADILQVTTDPIDGEQQLCTRCHNMTTSGTCGYSIDIATDHPIGVLSAWLTTSSRNSWMPPVNVDSALVKKHVAAMKCCCQNPQARGCKTRKFGPTKADLPEGFAEGKGWVSGQEPGLCAAVMDSLQWNAAEY
;
A
#
# COMPACT_ATOMS: atom_id res chain seq x y z
N MET A 1 34.56 -43.31 26.01
CA MET A 1 34.20 -41.93 25.56
C MET A 1 33.41 -41.89 24.26
N ARG A 2 33.67 -42.71 23.23
CA ARG A 2 32.92 -42.66 21.95
C ARG A 2 31.44 -43.08 22.05
N THR A 3 31.09 -43.99 22.95
CA THR A 3 29.70 -44.50 23.09
C THR A 3 28.77 -43.53 23.82
N VAL A 4 29.32 -42.67 24.69
CA VAL A 4 28.53 -41.66 25.42
C VAL A 4 28.16 -40.49 24.51
N LEU A 5 28.99 -40.17 23.51
CA LEU A 5 28.73 -39.07 22.57
C LEU A 5 27.60 -39.39 21.57
N LEU A 6 27.42 -40.66 21.19
CA LEU A 6 26.36 -41.06 20.25
C LEU A 6 24.97 -40.99 20.89
N LEU A 7 24.84 -41.29 22.19
CA LEU A 7 23.54 -41.24 22.87
C LEU A 7 23.04 -39.79 23.06
N THR A 8 23.94 -38.84 23.32
CA THR A 8 23.56 -37.42 23.50
C THR A 8 23.11 -36.77 22.19
N VAL A 9 23.72 -37.13 21.05
CA VAL A 9 23.33 -36.60 19.74
C VAL A 9 21.96 -37.13 19.29
N VAL A 10 21.67 -38.41 19.55
CA VAL A 10 20.36 -39.02 19.21
C VAL A 10 19.24 -38.48 20.09
N ILE A 11 19.46 -38.29 21.40
CA ILE A 11 18.47 -37.69 22.30
C ILE A 11 18.26 -36.20 21.98
N GLY A 12 19.31 -35.46 21.65
CA GLY A 12 19.23 -34.05 21.24
C GLY A 12 18.46 -33.83 19.93
N THR A 13 18.62 -34.74 18.95
CA THR A 13 17.84 -34.67 17.69
C THR A 13 16.40 -35.12 17.86
N LEU A 14 16.11 -36.14 18.68
CA LEU A 14 14.73 -36.53 19.01
C LEU A 14 13.97 -35.43 19.76
N LEU A 15 14.61 -34.72 20.69
CA LEU A 15 13.98 -33.58 21.38
C LEU A 15 13.73 -32.38 20.46
N PHE A 16 14.58 -32.16 19.46
CA PHE A 16 14.39 -31.09 18.46
C PHE A 16 13.19 -31.35 17.52
N PHE A 17 12.83 -32.62 17.29
CA PHE A 17 11.64 -32.97 16.49
C PHE A 17 10.34 -33.04 17.32
N ILE A 18 10.43 -33.28 18.64
CA ILE A 18 9.25 -33.30 19.53
C ILE A 18 8.84 -31.88 19.94
N PHE A 19 9.79 -30.94 20.05
CA PHE A 19 9.52 -29.52 20.23
C PHE A 19 9.68 -28.75 18.91
N LYS A 20 8.86 -29.08 17.90
CA LYS A 20 8.44 -27.98 17.02
C LYS A 20 7.74 -26.99 17.94
N PRO A 21 8.15 -25.71 18.02
CA PRO A 21 7.31 -24.72 18.66
C PRO A 21 6.00 -24.78 17.88
N GLY A 22 4.99 -25.40 18.50
CA GLY A 22 3.62 -25.25 18.06
C GLY A 22 3.45 -23.76 18.04
N VAL A 23 3.27 -23.19 16.85
CA VAL A 23 2.82 -21.82 16.72
C VAL A 23 1.46 -21.87 17.39
N TRP A 24 1.42 -21.51 18.68
CA TRP A 24 0.19 -21.33 19.42
C TRP A 24 -0.46 -20.12 18.75
N GLN A 25 -1.18 -20.36 17.66
CA GLN A 25 -2.19 -19.45 17.18
C GLN A 25 -3.25 -19.43 18.27
N VAL A 26 -3.07 -18.53 19.23
CA VAL A 26 -4.18 -18.05 20.03
C VAL A 26 -5.14 -17.44 19.01
N SER A 27 -6.11 -18.23 18.58
CA SER A 27 -7.27 -17.72 17.86
C SER A 27 -7.94 -16.77 18.82
N THR A 28 -7.72 -15.48 18.65
CA THR A 28 -8.29 -14.42 19.50
C THR A 28 -9.80 -14.28 19.32
N GLY A 29 -10.47 -15.23 18.65
CA GLY A 29 -11.86 -15.13 18.20
C GLY A 29 -12.08 -14.08 17.12
N TYR A 30 -11.20 -13.07 17.03
CA TYR A 30 -11.28 -11.92 16.15
C TYR A 30 -10.76 -12.22 14.74
N ASP A 31 -11.66 -12.70 13.90
CA ASP A 31 -11.41 -13.11 12.53
C ASP A 31 -11.77 -12.02 11.50
N VAL A 32 -11.64 -12.34 10.22
CA VAL A 32 -11.90 -11.39 9.12
C VAL A 32 -13.38 -11.00 9.07
N TYR A 33 -14.30 -11.92 9.32
CA TYR A 33 -15.74 -11.63 9.30
C TYR A 33 -16.14 -10.70 10.44
N GLN A 34 -15.68 -10.98 11.66
CA GLN A 34 -15.94 -10.10 12.81
C GLN A 34 -15.38 -8.70 12.57
N TYR A 35 -14.18 -8.61 12.02
CA TYR A 35 -13.58 -7.32 11.70
C TYR A 35 -14.36 -6.56 10.64
N VAL A 36 -14.81 -7.22 9.57
CA VAL A 36 -15.60 -6.57 8.51
C VAL A 36 -16.95 -6.07 9.05
N GLU A 37 -17.58 -6.80 9.96
CA GLU A 37 -18.80 -6.35 10.61
C GLU A 37 -18.56 -5.14 11.55
N GLU A 38 -17.47 -5.15 12.35
CA GLU A 38 -17.07 -3.97 13.13
C GLU A 38 -16.81 -2.77 12.21
N CYS A 39 -16.12 -2.99 11.09
CA CYS A 39 -15.86 -1.97 10.07
C CYS A 39 -17.14 -1.35 9.54
N LYS A 40 -18.12 -2.17 9.15
CA LYS A 40 -19.40 -1.66 8.65
C LYS A 40 -20.12 -0.83 9.71
N ALA A 41 -20.14 -1.30 10.96
CA ALA A 41 -20.75 -0.57 12.07
C ALA A 41 -20.06 0.78 12.32
N GLU A 42 -18.72 0.79 12.42
CA GLU A 42 -17.93 1.99 12.71
C GLU A 42 -17.95 3.02 11.58
N LEU A 43 -18.03 2.56 10.33
CA LEU A 43 -18.10 3.40 9.13
C LEU A 43 -19.53 3.83 8.77
N GLY A 44 -20.54 3.25 9.42
CA GLY A 44 -21.96 3.50 9.11
C GLY A 44 -22.45 2.85 7.81
N ILE A 45 -21.76 1.80 7.32
CA ILE A 45 -22.13 1.09 6.09
C ILE A 45 -23.26 0.10 6.41
N THR A 46 -24.47 0.40 5.96
CA THR A 46 -25.66 -0.44 6.21
C THR A 46 -25.92 -1.46 5.10
N ARG A 47 -25.37 -1.23 3.90
CA ARG A 47 -25.51 -2.13 2.76
C ARG A 47 -24.61 -3.36 2.88
N LYS A 48 -24.95 -4.41 2.13
CA LYS A 48 -24.03 -5.53 1.87
C LYS A 48 -22.86 -5.05 1.02
N LEU A 49 -21.68 -5.56 1.32
CA LEU A 49 -20.49 -5.32 0.51
C LEU A 49 -20.63 -6.05 -0.84
N PRO A 50 -20.16 -5.43 -1.93
CA PRO A 50 -20.20 -6.04 -3.25
C PRO A 50 -19.33 -7.30 -3.31
N GLN A 51 -19.67 -8.21 -4.22
CA GLN A 51 -18.76 -9.27 -4.64
C GLN A 51 -17.63 -8.63 -5.45
N LEU A 52 -16.38 -8.94 -5.13
CA LEU A 52 -15.22 -8.27 -5.71
C LEU A 52 -14.41 -9.23 -6.58
N SER A 53 -13.99 -8.75 -7.75
CA SER A 53 -12.91 -9.31 -8.53
C SER A 53 -11.78 -8.30 -8.70
N CYS A 54 -10.54 -8.74 -8.57
CA CYS A 54 -9.39 -7.93 -8.98
C CYS A 54 -9.48 -7.53 -10.46
N LEU A 55 -10.11 -8.36 -11.28
CA LEU A 55 -10.30 -8.12 -12.71
C LEU A 55 -11.43 -7.13 -13.03
N ASP A 56 -12.25 -6.74 -12.05
CA ASP A 56 -13.24 -5.66 -12.20
C ASP A 56 -12.57 -4.27 -12.09
N GLY A 57 -11.35 -4.22 -11.55
CA GLY A 57 -10.57 -2.98 -11.45
C GLY A 57 -10.01 -2.53 -12.79
N GLN A 58 -9.61 -1.27 -12.86
CA GLN A 58 -8.83 -0.76 -13.98
C GLN A 58 -7.40 -1.25 -13.87
N GLN A 59 -6.86 -1.84 -14.94
CA GLN A 59 -5.45 -2.14 -15.02
C GLN A 59 -4.66 -0.83 -14.91
N VAL A 60 -3.68 -0.81 -14.00
CA VAL A 60 -2.81 0.35 -13.83
C VAL A 60 -1.76 0.33 -14.96
N PRO A 61 -1.73 1.36 -15.83
CA PRO A 61 -0.74 1.44 -16.90
C PRO A 61 0.67 1.63 -16.32
N ILE A 62 1.70 1.15 -17.01
CA ILE A 62 3.11 1.41 -16.66
C ILE A 62 3.73 2.16 -17.82
N TYR A 63 4.47 3.22 -17.53
CA TYR A 63 5.18 4.00 -18.53
C TYR A 63 6.69 3.95 -18.33
N VAL A 64 7.42 4.07 -19.43
CA VAL A 64 8.87 4.26 -19.49
C VAL A 64 9.12 5.35 -20.50
N ASP A 65 9.68 6.47 -20.06
CA ASP A 65 9.94 7.63 -20.93
C ASP A 65 8.67 8.09 -21.66
N GLU A 66 7.57 8.20 -20.91
CA GLU A 66 6.23 8.62 -21.36
C GLU A 66 5.52 7.65 -22.32
N LEU A 67 6.16 6.53 -22.65
CA LEU A 67 5.58 5.48 -23.48
C LEU A 67 5.00 4.38 -22.60
N GLU A 68 3.73 4.04 -22.82
CA GLU A 68 3.11 2.92 -22.12
C GLU A 68 3.76 1.61 -22.55
N ILE A 69 4.09 0.76 -21.58
CA ILE A 69 4.54 -0.59 -21.85
C ILE A 69 3.37 -1.42 -22.38
N GLN A 70 3.48 -1.83 -23.64
CA GLN A 70 2.55 -2.66 -24.39
C GLN A 70 3.29 -3.89 -24.96
N GLN A 71 2.54 -4.82 -25.57
CA GLN A 71 3.10 -6.07 -26.07
C GLN A 71 4.17 -5.87 -27.15
N ASP A 72 3.98 -4.87 -28.01
CA ASP A 72 4.84 -4.59 -29.17
C ASP A 72 6.12 -3.80 -28.82
N ASN A 73 6.13 -3.10 -27.68
CA ASN A 73 7.29 -2.34 -27.21
C ASN A 73 7.90 -2.87 -25.89
N TRP A 74 7.39 -3.99 -25.37
CA TRP A 74 7.82 -4.58 -24.09
C TRP A 74 9.33 -4.77 -24.02
N GLU A 75 9.95 -5.42 -25.02
CA GLU A 75 11.39 -5.72 -24.98
C GLU A 75 12.23 -4.44 -24.92
N GLN A 76 11.81 -3.40 -25.64
CA GLN A 76 12.48 -2.11 -25.67
C GLN A 76 12.39 -1.38 -24.32
N LEU A 77 11.20 -1.39 -23.69
CA LEU A 77 10.93 -0.57 -22.51
C LEU A 77 11.23 -1.31 -21.18
N SER A 78 11.11 -2.63 -21.14
CA SER A 78 11.24 -3.40 -19.89
C SER A 78 12.68 -3.56 -19.38
N ASP A 79 13.66 -3.50 -20.27
CA ASP A 79 15.08 -3.47 -19.90
C ASP A 79 15.53 -2.08 -19.43
N ALA A 80 14.69 -1.07 -19.59
CA ALA A 80 14.92 0.23 -18.98
C ALA A 80 14.91 0.05 -17.46
N LYS A 81 16.06 0.30 -16.81
CA LYS A 81 16.18 0.33 -15.35
C LYS A 81 15.38 1.48 -14.70
N ARG A 82 14.47 2.13 -15.45
CA ARG A 82 13.69 3.30 -15.06
C ARG A 82 12.24 3.10 -15.49
N CYS A 83 11.32 3.39 -14.58
CA CYS A 83 9.88 3.39 -14.82
C CYS A 83 9.34 4.73 -14.38
N ASP A 84 8.36 5.26 -15.10
CA ASP A 84 7.78 6.57 -14.83
C ASP A 84 6.89 6.57 -13.58
N ASN A 85 6.30 5.42 -13.29
CA ASN A 85 5.39 5.18 -12.17
C ASN A 85 5.73 3.84 -11.50
N PRO A 86 6.92 3.73 -10.88
CA PRO A 86 7.42 2.47 -10.35
C PRO A 86 6.54 1.94 -9.21
N HIS A 87 6.48 0.62 -9.10
CA HIS A 87 5.85 -0.06 -7.96
C HIS A 87 6.86 -0.21 -6.81
N TRP A 88 6.47 0.17 -5.59
CA TRP A 88 7.40 0.28 -4.45
C TRP A 88 7.36 -0.86 -3.43
N LEU A 89 6.35 -1.72 -3.45
CA LEU A 89 6.12 -2.69 -2.37
C LEU A 89 6.81 -4.04 -2.60
N GLY A 90 7.95 -4.02 -3.28
CA GLY A 90 8.91 -5.11 -3.40
C GLY A 90 10.30 -4.47 -3.46
N GLY A 91 11.28 -4.98 -2.73
CA GLY A 91 12.65 -4.43 -2.73
C GLY A 91 13.32 -4.40 -4.11
N ASP A 92 12.66 -4.98 -5.11
CA ASP A 92 12.87 -4.84 -6.54
C ASP A 92 11.98 -3.73 -7.12
N MET A 93 12.48 -2.48 -7.03
CA MET A 93 11.93 -1.34 -7.79
C MET A 93 11.89 -1.70 -9.28
N GLY A 94 10.70 -1.80 -9.86
CA GLY A 94 10.56 -2.17 -11.27
C GLY A 94 9.23 -1.76 -11.89
N CYS A 95 9.11 -2.06 -13.18
CA CYS A 95 7.94 -1.78 -14.02
C CYS A 95 6.93 -2.93 -13.85
N TRP A 96 6.17 -2.91 -12.76
CA TRP A 96 5.26 -4.00 -12.42
C TRP A 96 3.94 -3.81 -13.17
N THR A 97 3.77 -4.57 -14.23
CA THR A 97 2.55 -4.58 -15.01
C THR A 97 1.43 -5.34 -14.27
N TYR A 98 0.19 -5.10 -14.71
CA TYR A 98 -1.00 -5.90 -14.36
C TYR A 98 -1.57 -5.78 -12.96
N SER A 99 -1.11 -4.83 -12.16
CA SER A 99 -1.91 -4.48 -10.99
C SER A 99 -3.22 -3.83 -11.46
N HIS A 100 -4.28 -4.05 -10.70
CA HIS A 100 -5.59 -3.48 -10.94
C HIS A 100 -5.98 -2.65 -9.72
N LEU A 101 -6.58 -1.49 -9.98
CA LEU A 101 -7.19 -0.67 -8.95
C LEU A 101 -8.70 -0.56 -9.21
N GLN A 102 -9.48 -0.82 -8.19
CA GLN A 102 -10.92 -0.57 -8.19
C GLN A 102 -11.23 0.41 -7.07
N VAL A 103 -11.99 1.46 -7.39
CA VAL A 103 -12.55 2.37 -6.38
C VAL A 103 -14.06 2.34 -6.52
N LEU A 104 -14.74 1.96 -5.44
CA LEU A 104 -16.19 1.80 -5.36
C LEU A 104 -16.74 2.77 -4.33
N ASN A 105 -17.71 3.59 -4.74
CA ASN A 105 -18.52 4.34 -3.78
C ASN A 105 -19.56 3.37 -3.18
N LEU A 106 -19.47 3.16 -1.87
CA LEU A 106 -20.43 2.33 -1.15
C LEU A 106 -21.68 3.16 -0.82
N ASP A 107 -21.48 4.42 -0.45
CA ASP A 107 -22.48 5.45 -0.20
C ASP A 107 -21.81 6.84 -0.33
N ASP A 108 -22.49 7.90 0.11
CA ASP A 108 -22.01 9.29 0.02
C ASP A 108 -20.75 9.56 0.87
N ASP A 109 -20.52 8.74 1.91
CA ASP A 109 -19.50 8.97 2.92
C ASP A 109 -18.42 7.89 2.89
N ASN A 110 -18.68 6.75 2.24
CA ASN A 110 -17.83 5.59 2.31
C ASN A 110 -17.36 5.13 0.92
N ILE A 111 -16.04 4.94 0.81
CA ILE A 111 -15.40 4.32 -0.34
C ILE A 111 -14.81 2.97 0.04
N MET A 112 -14.72 2.11 -0.96
CA MET A 112 -13.93 0.89 -0.94
C MET A 112 -12.87 0.96 -2.04
N VAL A 113 -11.61 0.75 -1.68
CA VAL A 113 -10.49 0.68 -2.61
C VAL A 113 -9.95 -0.74 -2.62
N VAL A 114 -9.92 -1.37 -3.79
CA VAL A 114 -9.31 -2.69 -4.00
C VAL A 114 -8.06 -2.52 -4.84
N ASN A 115 -6.92 -2.83 -4.26
CA ASN A 115 -5.62 -2.79 -4.93
C ASN A 115 -5.09 -4.22 -5.06
N CYS A 116 -5.14 -4.76 -6.28
CA CYS A 116 -4.67 -6.10 -6.58
C CYS A 116 -3.40 -6.04 -7.41
N ARG A 117 -2.33 -6.64 -6.92
CA ARG A 117 -0.99 -6.52 -7.54
C ARG A 117 -0.46 -7.87 -7.97
N GLN A 118 0.08 -7.92 -9.17
CA GLN A 118 0.81 -9.09 -9.66
C GLN A 118 2.31 -8.83 -9.46
N LYS A 119 2.96 -9.61 -8.59
CA LYS A 119 4.40 -9.48 -8.35
C LYS A 119 5.13 -10.30 -9.43
N GLY A 120 5.79 -9.62 -10.38
CA GLY A 120 6.48 -10.27 -11.49
C GLY A 120 7.62 -11.21 -11.05
N ASN A 121 8.21 -10.97 -9.89
CA ASN A 121 9.23 -11.88 -9.35
C ASN A 121 8.60 -12.99 -8.51
N GLN A 122 8.02 -13.99 -9.17
CA GLN A 122 7.68 -15.25 -8.51
C GLN A 122 8.88 -16.18 -8.53
N LEU A 123 9.71 -16.06 -7.49
CA LEU A 123 10.62 -17.08 -6.93
C LEU A 123 10.71 -18.35 -7.77
N GLU A 124 11.73 -18.43 -8.63
CA GLU A 124 12.22 -19.68 -9.22
C GLU A 124 11.24 -20.50 -10.08
N LYS A 125 10.03 -20.00 -10.34
CA LYS A 125 9.09 -20.74 -11.16
C LYS A 125 9.36 -20.45 -12.64
N ASN A 126 9.93 -21.45 -13.32
CA ASN A 126 10.29 -21.39 -14.75
C ASN A 126 9.17 -20.92 -15.69
N TRP A 127 7.90 -20.95 -15.28
CA TRP A 127 6.79 -20.41 -16.06
C TRP A 127 6.91 -18.89 -16.26
N PHE A 128 7.27 -18.11 -15.23
CA PHE A 128 7.39 -16.65 -15.38
C PHE A 128 8.50 -16.26 -16.38
N ARG A 129 9.56 -17.07 -16.46
CA ARG A 129 10.66 -16.88 -17.43
C ARG A 129 10.25 -17.24 -18.87
N LYS A 130 9.29 -18.16 -19.05
CA LYS A 130 8.72 -18.51 -20.36
C LYS A 130 7.67 -17.49 -20.84
N THR A 131 7.16 -16.66 -19.94
CA THR A 131 6.04 -15.74 -20.19
C THR A 131 6.46 -14.33 -20.57
N LYS A 132 7.69 -14.12 -21.04
CA LYS A 132 8.07 -12.84 -21.69
C LYS A 132 7.05 -12.41 -22.76
N ALA A 133 6.44 -13.38 -23.47
CA ALA A 133 5.39 -13.13 -24.46
C ALA A 133 4.10 -12.53 -23.87
N ASN A 134 3.82 -12.72 -22.58
CA ASN A 134 2.65 -12.15 -21.92
C ASN A 134 2.94 -10.80 -21.30
N LEU A 135 4.23 -10.46 -21.19
CA LEU A 135 4.68 -9.18 -20.70
C LEU A 135 4.31 -8.08 -21.73
N GLY A 136 3.75 -6.95 -21.28
CA GLY A 136 3.15 -5.90 -22.11
C GLY A 136 1.70 -6.14 -22.59
N MET A 137 1.13 -7.34 -22.49
CA MET A 137 -0.27 -7.56 -22.91
C MET A 137 -1.26 -6.88 -21.95
N ASN A 138 -2.32 -6.25 -22.46
CA ASN A 138 -3.44 -5.81 -21.62
C ASN A 138 -4.33 -6.98 -21.17
N GLN A 139 -5.27 -6.72 -20.26
CA GLN A 139 -6.17 -7.74 -19.69
C GLN A 139 -6.97 -8.51 -20.77
N GLN A 140 -7.43 -7.84 -21.82
CA GLN A 140 -8.21 -8.45 -22.90
C GLN A 140 -7.35 -9.39 -23.76
N GLN A 141 -6.12 -8.98 -24.10
CA GLN A 141 -5.16 -9.81 -24.83
C GLN A 141 -4.81 -11.09 -24.04
N ARG A 142 -4.54 -10.96 -22.73
CA ARG A 142 -4.27 -12.12 -21.86
C ARG A 142 -5.48 -13.06 -21.77
N LYS A 143 -6.70 -12.51 -21.68
CA LYS A 143 -7.94 -13.30 -21.71
C LYS A 143 -8.06 -14.09 -23.02
N GLN A 144 -7.88 -13.42 -24.17
CA GLN A 144 -7.97 -14.04 -25.50
C GLN A 144 -6.94 -15.17 -25.64
N GLN A 145 -5.69 -14.93 -25.25
CA GLN A 145 -4.63 -15.93 -25.29
C GLN A 145 -4.97 -17.16 -24.43
N TYR A 146 -5.46 -16.94 -23.20
CA TYR A 146 -5.96 -18.03 -22.35
C TYR A 146 -7.10 -18.81 -23.02
N GLN A 147 -8.07 -18.11 -23.61
CA GLN A 147 -9.25 -18.73 -24.21
C GLN A 147 -8.89 -19.58 -25.45
N SER A 148 -7.94 -19.11 -26.27
CA SER A 148 -7.47 -19.79 -27.47
C SER A 148 -6.44 -20.90 -27.21
N ALA A 149 -5.89 -20.98 -26.00
CA ALA A 149 -4.83 -21.93 -25.68
C ALA A 149 -5.28 -23.39 -25.67
N SER A 150 -4.32 -24.30 -25.89
CA SER A 150 -4.55 -25.73 -25.74
C SER A 150 -4.89 -26.09 -24.29
N VAL A 151 -5.55 -27.23 -24.06
CA VAL A 151 -5.88 -27.70 -22.70
C VAL A 151 -4.63 -27.79 -21.81
N ALA A 152 -3.48 -28.17 -22.39
CA ALA A 152 -2.21 -28.30 -21.68
C ALA A 152 -1.66 -26.95 -21.17
N GLU A 153 -1.95 -25.85 -21.87
CA GLU A 153 -1.41 -24.51 -21.57
C GLU A 153 -2.38 -23.65 -20.76
N LYS A 154 -3.69 -23.95 -20.82
CA LYS A 154 -4.75 -23.16 -20.17
C LYS A 154 -4.49 -22.89 -18.69
N LYS A 155 -3.98 -23.89 -17.95
CA LYS A 155 -3.70 -23.72 -16.52
C LYS A 155 -2.63 -22.67 -16.25
N GLU A 156 -1.52 -22.69 -17.01
CA GLU A 156 -0.41 -21.74 -16.87
C GLU A 156 -0.84 -20.32 -17.27
N LEU A 157 -1.55 -20.20 -18.40
CA LEU A 157 -2.09 -18.92 -18.85
C LEU A 157 -3.15 -18.35 -17.90
N TYR A 158 -3.91 -19.22 -17.22
CA TYR A 158 -4.85 -18.77 -16.19
C TYR A 158 -4.15 -18.22 -14.95
N TYR A 159 -3.00 -18.78 -14.55
CA TYR A 159 -2.19 -18.20 -13.49
C TYR A 159 -1.79 -16.76 -13.84
N LEU A 160 -1.29 -16.53 -15.05
CA LEU A 160 -0.92 -15.19 -15.52
C LEU A 160 -2.12 -14.24 -15.59
N TYR A 161 -3.25 -14.73 -16.08
CA TYR A 161 -4.44 -13.93 -16.26
C TYR A 161 -5.06 -13.48 -14.93
N ASN A 162 -5.17 -14.37 -13.94
CA ASN A 162 -6.00 -14.14 -12.76
C ASN A 162 -5.29 -14.28 -11.41
N THR A 163 -3.96 -14.41 -11.35
CA THR A 163 -3.26 -14.55 -10.04
C THR A 163 -2.59 -13.26 -9.62
N PHE A 164 -2.96 -12.77 -8.45
CA PHE A 164 -2.37 -11.64 -7.76
C PHE A 164 -1.56 -12.14 -6.57
N ASN A 165 -0.51 -11.42 -6.22
CA ASN A 165 0.40 -11.79 -5.13
C ASN A 165 0.19 -10.94 -3.90
N ASP A 166 -0.48 -9.80 -4.07
CA ASP A 166 -0.71 -8.86 -3.01
C ASP A 166 -2.04 -8.15 -3.27
N ILE A 167 -2.98 -8.30 -2.35
CA ILE A 167 -4.31 -7.70 -2.42
C ILE A 167 -4.47 -6.85 -1.17
N GLY A 168 -4.87 -5.60 -1.36
CA GLY A 168 -5.29 -4.70 -0.29
C GLY A 168 -6.71 -4.24 -0.53
N ILE A 169 -7.57 -4.37 0.47
CA ILE A 169 -8.92 -3.80 0.48
C ILE A 169 -8.97 -2.78 1.60
N ILE A 170 -9.38 -1.57 1.25
CA ILE A 170 -9.48 -0.44 2.17
C ILE A 170 -10.93 0.03 2.17
N LEU A 171 -11.55 0.04 3.34
CA LEU A 171 -12.81 0.76 3.53
C LEU A 171 -12.47 2.08 4.21
N ARG A 172 -12.97 3.21 3.69
CA ARG A 172 -12.68 4.52 4.28
C ARG A 172 -13.91 5.39 4.27
N ASN A 173 -14.19 6.00 5.42
CA ASN A 173 -15.16 7.06 5.54
C ASN A 173 -14.48 8.42 5.24
N THR A 174 -14.87 9.04 4.14
CA THR A 174 -14.27 10.26 3.58
C THR A 174 -14.68 11.54 4.33
N LYS A 175 -15.55 11.45 5.34
CA LYS A 175 -15.89 12.56 6.24
C LYS A 175 -15.19 12.48 7.59
N THR A 176 -15.03 11.27 8.13
CA THR A 176 -14.54 11.06 9.50
C THR A 176 -13.08 10.62 9.56
N GLY A 177 -12.52 10.11 8.47
CA GLY A 177 -11.15 9.55 8.46
C GLY A 177 -11.03 8.14 9.05
N LYS A 178 -12.15 7.53 9.48
CA LYS A 178 -12.18 6.12 9.89
C LYS A 178 -11.81 5.21 8.72
N SER A 179 -11.03 4.17 8.98
CA SER A 179 -10.58 3.27 7.91
C SER A 179 -10.31 1.84 8.39
N CYS A 180 -10.54 0.88 7.49
CA CYS A 180 -10.30 -0.54 7.69
C CYS A 180 -9.42 -1.14 6.61
N TYR A 181 -8.71 -2.22 6.96
CA TYR A 181 -7.69 -2.83 6.11
C TYR A 181 -7.78 -4.34 6.09
N LEU A 182 -8.09 -4.90 4.92
CA LEU A 182 -7.86 -6.30 4.66
C LEU A 182 -6.68 -6.44 3.72
N THR A 183 -5.81 -7.41 3.98
CA THR A 183 -4.72 -7.70 3.06
C THR A 183 -4.46 -9.18 2.93
N GLN A 184 -3.90 -9.53 1.79
CA GLN A 184 -3.29 -10.82 1.54
C GLN A 184 -2.02 -10.60 0.74
N TYR A 185 -0.92 -11.22 1.15
CA TYR A 185 0.34 -11.19 0.40
C TYR A 185 0.99 -12.58 0.42
N GLY A 186 1.68 -12.95 -0.67
CA GLY A 186 2.42 -14.21 -0.77
C GLY A 186 2.30 -14.96 -2.10
N SER A 187 2.26 -16.30 -2.01
CA SER A 187 2.67 -17.22 -3.08
C SER A 187 1.73 -17.38 -4.28
N ALA A 188 0.52 -16.81 -4.22
CA ALA A 188 -0.47 -16.63 -5.30
C ALA A 188 -1.88 -16.54 -4.69
N VAL A 189 -2.72 -15.65 -5.23
CA VAL A 189 -4.12 -15.49 -4.84
C VAL A 189 -4.91 -15.19 -6.11
N ALA A 190 -5.93 -15.98 -6.44
CA ALA A 190 -6.73 -15.62 -7.62
C ALA A 190 -7.54 -14.34 -7.36
N GLY A 191 -7.80 -13.61 -8.44
CA GLY A 191 -8.53 -12.34 -8.43
C GLY A 191 -10.00 -12.48 -8.06
N PHE A 192 -10.55 -13.69 -8.03
CA PHE A 192 -11.91 -13.92 -7.53
C PHE A 192 -11.87 -13.89 -6.00
N LEU A 193 -12.33 -12.80 -5.41
CA LEU A 193 -12.26 -12.60 -3.96
C LEU A 193 -13.52 -13.20 -3.30
N PRO A 194 -13.47 -13.70 -2.06
CA PRO A 194 -14.67 -14.11 -1.37
C PRO A 194 -15.56 -12.91 -1.00
N PRO A 195 -16.84 -13.16 -0.70
CA PRO A 195 -17.61 -12.19 0.05
C PRO A 195 -16.96 -11.88 1.39
N LEU A 196 -16.85 -10.61 1.74
CA LEU A 196 -16.18 -10.17 2.96
C LEU A 196 -17.11 -10.17 4.18
N ASP A 197 -18.42 -10.03 3.97
CA ASP A 197 -19.43 -9.81 5.02
C ASP A 197 -20.51 -10.91 5.07
N LYS A 198 -20.23 -12.06 4.45
CA LYS A 198 -21.13 -13.22 4.44
C LYS A 198 -20.37 -14.52 4.15
N PRO A 199 -20.94 -15.68 4.52
CA PRO A 199 -20.36 -16.97 4.17
C PRO A 199 -20.16 -17.16 2.67
N LEU A 200 -19.15 -17.96 2.31
CA LEU A 200 -18.91 -18.40 0.95
C LEU A 200 -20.15 -19.16 0.41
N PRO A 201 -20.78 -18.69 -0.68
CA PRO A 201 -21.93 -19.39 -1.26
C PRO A 201 -21.49 -20.69 -1.95
N LYS A 202 -22.45 -21.49 -2.42
CA LYS A 202 -22.15 -22.65 -3.27
C LYS A 202 -21.35 -22.23 -4.51
N LYS A 203 -20.49 -23.12 -5.00
CA LYS A 203 -19.53 -22.85 -6.07
C LYS A 203 -20.17 -22.25 -7.34
N ASP A 204 -21.29 -22.80 -7.79
CA ASP A 204 -21.96 -22.30 -9.00
C ASP A 204 -22.56 -20.91 -8.76
N ASP A 205 -23.18 -20.68 -7.59
CA ASP A 205 -23.70 -19.38 -7.17
C ASP A 205 -22.57 -18.35 -7.00
N PHE A 206 -21.40 -18.79 -6.53
CA PHE A 206 -20.21 -17.95 -6.39
C PHE A 206 -19.75 -17.46 -7.76
N LEU A 207 -19.57 -18.39 -8.71
CA LEU A 207 -19.17 -18.07 -10.07
C LEU A 207 -20.20 -17.17 -10.76
N ALA A 208 -21.49 -17.44 -10.60
CA ALA A 208 -22.57 -16.66 -11.24
C ALA A 208 -22.58 -15.16 -10.83
N ARG A 209 -21.92 -14.78 -9.73
CA ARG A 209 -21.86 -13.39 -9.24
C ARG A 209 -20.74 -12.55 -9.87
N PHE A 210 -19.84 -13.17 -10.62
CA PHE A 210 -18.74 -12.48 -11.30
C PHE A 210 -19.11 -12.13 -12.73
N ASP A 211 -18.46 -11.10 -13.26
CA ASP A 211 -18.59 -10.66 -14.65
C ASP A 211 -18.44 -11.86 -15.61
N PRO A 212 -19.45 -12.17 -16.45
CA PRO A 212 -19.37 -13.25 -17.43
C PRO A 212 -18.25 -13.05 -18.46
N GLU A 213 -17.79 -11.81 -18.66
CA GLU A 213 -16.63 -11.52 -19.51
C GLU A 213 -15.30 -11.93 -18.86
N GLN A 214 -15.25 -12.25 -17.58
CA GLN A 214 -14.03 -12.77 -16.98
C GLN A 214 -13.84 -14.24 -17.30
N ALA A 215 -12.61 -14.62 -17.63
CA ALA A 215 -12.30 -16.02 -17.85
C ALA A 215 -12.48 -16.84 -16.57
N ARG A 216 -13.22 -17.95 -16.68
CA ARG A 216 -13.43 -18.91 -15.60
C ARG A 216 -12.17 -19.75 -15.37
N PRO A 217 -11.90 -20.19 -14.14
CA PRO A 217 -10.82 -21.12 -13.85
C PRO A 217 -10.99 -22.42 -14.65
N PRO A 218 -9.94 -22.96 -15.28
CA PRO A 218 -10.01 -24.28 -15.91
C PRO A 218 -10.25 -25.37 -14.85
N LYS A 219 -10.78 -26.52 -15.28
CA LYS A 219 -11.22 -27.61 -14.38
C LYS A 219 -10.13 -28.11 -13.43
N ASP A 220 -8.87 -28.07 -13.86
CA ASP A 220 -7.69 -28.54 -13.13
C ASP A 220 -6.93 -27.41 -12.41
N PHE A 221 -7.48 -26.20 -12.38
CA PHE A 221 -6.94 -25.09 -11.61
C PHE A 221 -7.23 -25.28 -10.11
N PRO A 222 -6.26 -25.07 -9.21
CA PRO A 222 -6.44 -25.38 -7.79
C PRO A 222 -7.58 -24.58 -7.17
N GLU A 223 -8.59 -25.29 -6.66
CA GLU A 223 -9.82 -24.69 -6.13
C GLU A 223 -9.56 -23.73 -4.98
N GLN A 224 -8.66 -24.08 -4.06
CA GLN A 224 -8.26 -23.26 -2.92
C GLN A 224 -7.69 -21.88 -3.31
N LEU A 225 -7.25 -21.71 -4.57
CA LEU A 225 -6.76 -20.44 -5.08
C LEU A 225 -7.86 -19.49 -5.53
N TRP A 226 -9.11 -19.91 -5.68
CA TRP A 226 -10.19 -19.02 -6.13
C TRP A 226 -11.53 -19.24 -5.41
N TYR A 227 -11.74 -20.39 -4.78
CA TYR A 227 -12.93 -20.71 -4.01
C TYR A 227 -12.52 -21.05 -2.57
N ARG A 228 -12.53 -20.02 -1.73
CA ARG A 228 -12.16 -20.04 -0.31
C ARG A 228 -12.90 -18.92 0.39
N ASP A 229 -13.14 -19.03 1.69
CA ASP A 229 -13.82 -17.99 2.45
C ASP A 229 -12.88 -16.80 2.78
N ALA A 230 -13.42 -15.75 3.42
CA ALA A 230 -12.65 -14.56 3.75
C ALA A 230 -11.52 -14.82 4.76
N ASN A 231 -11.73 -15.71 5.73
CA ASN A 231 -10.72 -16.08 6.74
C ASN A 231 -9.57 -16.88 6.13
N GLN A 232 -9.83 -17.61 5.05
CA GLN A 232 -8.81 -18.33 4.28
C GLN A 232 -8.12 -17.42 3.26
N ALA A 233 -8.83 -16.42 2.74
CA ALA A 233 -8.32 -15.56 1.68
C ALA A 233 -7.45 -14.41 2.15
N PHE A 234 -7.71 -13.90 3.36
CA PHE A 234 -7.03 -12.74 3.91
C PHE A 234 -6.29 -13.10 5.19
N LYS A 235 -5.23 -12.33 5.47
CA LYS A 235 -4.58 -12.36 6.76
C LYS A 235 -5.55 -11.89 7.85
N SER A 236 -5.39 -12.45 9.04
CA SER A 236 -6.16 -11.98 10.20
C SER A 236 -5.90 -10.50 10.46
N PRO A 237 -6.82 -9.77 11.13
CA PRO A 237 -6.59 -8.40 11.57
C PRO A 237 -5.29 -8.24 12.37
N GLN A 238 -5.01 -9.18 13.27
CA GLN A 238 -3.79 -9.19 14.08
C GLN A 238 -2.53 -9.32 13.23
N GLU A 239 -2.50 -10.26 12.29
CA GLU A 239 -1.36 -10.46 11.40
C GLU A 239 -1.15 -9.24 10.49
N THR A 240 -2.25 -8.67 9.97
CA THR A 240 -2.22 -7.47 9.12
C THR A 240 -1.65 -6.26 9.87
N ALA A 241 -2.12 -6.02 11.10
CA ALA A 241 -1.61 -4.94 11.94
C ALA A 241 -0.12 -5.17 12.30
N SER A 242 0.23 -6.38 12.73
CA SER A 242 1.60 -6.75 13.11
C SER A 242 2.59 -6.67 11.94
N ALA A 243 2.12 -6.81 10.70
CA ALA A 243 2.91 -6.59 9.49
C ALA A 243 3.23 -5.11 9.20
N GLY A 244 2.81 -4.18 10.07
CA GLY A 244 3.09 -2.76 9.94
C GLY A 244 2.21 -2.04 8.91
N CYS A 245 1.06 -2.61 8.53
CA CYS A 245 0.18 -2.00 7.53
C CYS A 245 -0.26 -0.58 7.94
N VAL A 246 -0.52 -0.37 9.22
CA VAL A 246 -0.86 0.95 9.79
C VAL A 246 0.24 1.98 9.55
N ALA A 247 1.52 1.58 9.66
CA ALA A 247 2.63 2.49 9.48
C ALA A 247 2.63 3.14 8.10
N CYS A 248 2.24 2.42 7.04
CA CYS A 248 2.18 2.97 5.68
C CYS A 248 0.87 3.68 5.36
N HIS A 249 -0.24 3.31 6.02
CA HIS A 249 -1.57 3.84 5.71
C HIS A 249 -1.98 5.03 6.57
N ASN A 250 -1.34 5.24 7.71
CA ASN A 250 -1.69 6.31 8.63
C ASN A 250 -1.83 7.67 7.94
N ALA A 251 -0.92 8.07 7.06
CA ALA A 251 -0.93 9.41 6.47
C ALA A 251 -2.25 9.81 5.79
N HIS A 252 -3.02 8.87 5.24
CA HIS A 252 -4.18 9.19 4.42
C HIS A 252 -5.32 8.18 4.48
N GLY A 253 -5.13 7.08 5.19
CA GLY A 253 -5.98 5.90 5.18
C GLY A 253 -6.04 5.14 3.85
N VAL A 254 -5.66 5.74 2.72
CA VAL A 254 -5.43 5.08 1.43
C VAL A 254 -3.97 5.24 1.01
N LYS A 255 -3.49 4.34 0.15
CA LYS A 255 -2.14 4.42 -0.44
C LYS A 255 -2.15 5.33 -1.66
N TYR A 256 -1.48 6.47 -1.54
CA TYR A 256 -1.20 7.37 -2.65
C TYR A 256 0.19 7.09 -3.23
N SER A 257 0.29 6.91 -4.55
CA SER A 257 1.55 6.83 -5.29
C SER A 257 1.36 7.26 -6.75
N PRO A 258 2.39 7.66 -7.51
CA PRO A 258 2.27 7.93 -8.95
C PRO A 258 1.58 6.81 -9.71
N TYR A 259 1.79 5.56 -9.27
CA TYR A 259 1.14 4.38 -9.79
C TYR A 259 -0.38 4.39 -9.58
N ILE A 260 -0.87 4.84 -8.42
CA ILE A 260 -2.28 4.74 -8.03
C ILE A 260 -3.04 6.09 -8.19
N ASN A 261 -2.33 7.22 -8.15
CA ASN A 261 -2.89 8.53 -7.80
C ASN A 261 -3.10 9.50 -8.96
N SER A 262 -2.88 9.11 -10.22
CA SER A 262 -3.02 10.07 -11.32
C SER A 262 -4.40 10.07 -11.98
N LYS A 263 -5.16 8.96 -12.02
CA LYS A 263 -6.42 8.88 -12.79
C LYS A 263 -7.48 7.87 -12.29
N HIS A 264 -7.28 7.19 -11.17
CA HIS A 264 -8.08 6.00 -10.82
C HIS A 264 -9.18 6.22 -9.78
N GLY A 265 -9.68 7.45 -9.63
CA GLY A 265 -10.89 7.74 -8.86
C GLY A 265 -10.74 7.76 -7.33
N LEU A 266 -9.51 7.81 -6.80
CA LEU A 266 -9.31 8.06 -5.36
C LEU A 266 -9.79 9.48 -4.99
N PRO A 267 -10.22 9.69 -3.72
CA PRO A 267 -10.52 11.03 -3.23
C PRO A 267 -9.32 11.96 -3.38
N ASP A 268 -9.62 13.24 -3.57
CA ASP A 268 -8.64 14.30 -3.61
C ASP A 268 -7.71 14.29 -2.38
N ILE A 269 -6.42 14.35 -2.64
CA ILE A 269 -5.39 14.22 -1.60
C ILE A 269 -5.40 15.41 -0.63
N PHE A 270 -5.73 16.62 -1.10
CA PHE A 270 -5.82 17.81 -0.23
C PHE A 270 -6.98 17.68 0.76
N SER A 271 -8.08 17.10 0.30
CA SER A 271 -9.24 16.80 1.14
C SER A 271 -8.92 15.71 2.14
N MET A 272 -8.21 14.64 1.74
CA MET A 272 -7.80 13.58 2.66
C MET A 272 -6.76 14.02 3.69
N ALA A 273 -5.86 14.96 3.34
CA ALA A 273 -4.87 15.53 4.26
C ALA A 273 -5.50 16.26 5.46
N LYS A 274 -6.78 16.64 5.37
CA LYS A 274 -7.50 17.31 6.47
C LYS A 274 -8.13 16.31 7.45
N LEU A 275 -8.19 15.04 7.09
CA LEU A 275 -8.81 14.01 7.91
C LEU A 275 -7.77 13.31 8.78
N PRO A 276 -8.15 12.92 10.01
CA PRO A 276 -7.32 12.04 10.81
C PRO A 276 -7.28 10.64 10.18
N PHE A 277 -6.45 9.78 10.78
CA PHE A 277 -6.50 8.35 10.53
C PHE A 277 -6.98 7.64 11.79
N LEU A 278 -8.20 7.10 11.70
CA LEU A 278 -8.85 6.42 12.80
C LEU A 278 -9.01 4.94 12.41
N PRO A 279 -8.00 4.08 12.70
CA PRO A 279 -8.11 2.67 12.39
C PRO A 279 -9.26 2.03 13.17
N VAL A 280 -10.05 1.21 12.48
CA VAL A 280 -11.04 0.34 13.11
C VAL A 280 -10.41 -1.01 13.44
N GLY A 281 -10.90 -1.67 14.50
CA GLY A 281 -10.39 -2.93 15.01
C GLY A 281 -9.27 -2.75 16.02
N GLU A 282 -9.39 -3.45 17.15
CA GLU A 282 -8.44 -3.34 18.27
C GLU A 282 -6.98 -3.60 17.88
N PRO A 283 -6.63 -4.64 17.09
CA PRO A 283 -5.24 -4.86 16.70
C PRO A 283 -4.59 -3.69 15.97
N PHE A 284 -5.37 -2.93 15.19
CA PHE A 284 -4.87 -1.77 14.47
C PHE A 284 -4.72 -0.55 15.38
N LYS A 285 -5.66 -0.35 16.33
CA LYS A 285 -5.57 0.69 17.36
C LYS A 285 -4.36 0.45 18.27
N ASP A 286 -4.18 -0.80 18.72
CA ASP A 286 -3.04 -1.23 19.53
C ASP A 286 -1.72 -0.97 18.82
N PHE A 287 -1.61 -1.38 17.54
CA PHE A 287 -0.41 -1.10 16.76
C PHE A 287 -0.13 0.41 16.70
N PHE A 288 -1.15 1.21 16.41
CA PHE A 288 -1.00 2.66 16.30
C PHE A 288 -0.54 3.29 17.62
N ALA A 289 -1.15 2.88 18.74
CA ALA A 289 -0.79 3.35 20.08
C ALA A 289 0.64 2.95 20.47
N ASN A 290 1.01 1.69 20.23
CA ASN A 290 2.34 1.15 20.54
C ASN A 290 3.45 1.79 19.71
N ALA A 291 3.14 2.21 18.48
CA ALA A 291 4.10 2.89 17.60
C ALA A 291 4.23 4.41 17.89
N ASP A 292 3.49 4.93 18.88
CA ASP A 292 3.40 6.36 19.24
C ASP A 292 3.38 7.29 18.02
N ILE A 293 2.47 6.99 17.10
CA ILE A 293 2.37 7.71 15.84
C ILE A 293 1.85 9.12 16.12
N LEU A 294 2.70 10.12 15.86
CA LEU A 294 2.36 11.54 15.93
C LEU A 294 2.32 12.12 14.53
N GLN A 295 1.45 13.11 14.31
CA GLN A 295 1.57 13.97 13.13
C GLN A 295 2.69 14.99 13.38
N VAL A 296 3.49 15.28 12.36
CA VAL A 296 4.65 16.16 12.41
C VAL A 296 4.49 17.30 11.41
N THR A 297 4.86 18.51 11.81
CA THR A 297 5.07 19.65 10.92
C THR A 297 6.21 20.52 11.44
N THR A 298 6.50 21.62 10.74
CA THR A 298 7.52 22.60 11.11
C THR A 298 6.87 23.93 11.49
N ASP A 299 7.62 24.80 12.14
CA ASP A 299 7.36 26.22 12.13
C ASP A 299 7.38 26.76 10.69
N PRO A 300 6.78 27.95 10.45
CA PRO A 300 6.83 28.58 9.14
C PRO A 300 8.27 28.79 8.68
N ILE A 301 8.52 28.54 7.40
CA ILE A 301 9.84 28.68 6.76
C ILE A 301 9.73 29.83 5.78
N ASP A 302 10.51 30.89 5.98
CA ASP A 302 10.45 32.11 5.16
C ASP A 302 9.04 32.73 5.04
N GLY A 303 8.24 32.61 6.11
CA GLY A 303 6.85 33.10 6.15
C GLY A 303 5.81 32.13 5.61
N GLU A 304 6.23 31.00 5.03
CA GLU A 304 5.35 30.00 4.43
C GLU A 304 5.11 28.80 5.35
N GLN A 305 3.90 28.25 5.33
CA GLN A 305 3.60 27.01 6.04
C GLN A 305 4.30 25.82 5.37
N GLN A 306 4.54 24.76 6.15
CA GLN A 306 5.22 23.57 5.67
C GLN A 306 4.54 22.94 4.44
N LEU A 307 5.23 23.01 3.29
CA LEU A 307 4.72 22.56 1.99
C LEU A 307 4.29 21.09 1.99
N CYS A 308 5.06 20.19 2.63
CA CYS A 308 4.73 18.76 2.67
C CYS A 308 3.36 18.51 3.31
N THR A 309 3.01 19.29 4.34
CA THR A 309 1.78 19.10 5.10
C THR A 309 0.53 19.68 4.45
N ARG A 310 0.67 20.35 3.29
CA ARG A 310 -0.47 20.81 2.50
C ARG A 310 -1.22 19.66 1.83
N CYS A 311 -0.49 18.61 1.49
CA CYS A 311 -1.02 17.44 0.78
C CYS A 311 -0.88 16.14 1.60
N HIS A 312 -0.06 16.13 2.65
CA HIS A 312 0.22 14.90 3.40
C HIS A 312 0.06 15.08 4.90
N ASN A 313 -0.56 14.11 5.58
CA ASN A 313 -0.30 13.98 7.00
C ASN A 313 1.08 13.34 7.17
N MET A 314 2.09 14.16 7.45
CA MET A 314 3.42 13.69 7.82
C MET A 314 3.35 13.12 9.23
N THR A 315 3.87 11.92 9.43
CA THR A 315 3.74 11.14 10.66
C THR A 315 5.06 10.50 11.02
N THR A 316 5.38 10.43 12.32
CA THR A 316 6.64 9.87 12.87
C THR A 316 6.93 8.44 12.40
N SER A 317 5.90 7.70 12.00
CA SER A 317 6.01 6.41 11.32
C SER A 317 5.50 6.50 9.88
N GLY A 318 6.13 5.75 8.96
CA GLY A 318 5.71 5.67 7.55
C GLY A 318 6.25 6.79 6.68
N THR A 319 5.62 7.98 6.77
CA THR A 319 5.97 9.13 5.92
C THR A 319 7.27 9.80 6.33
N CYS A 320 7.53 9.96 7.63
CA CYS A 320 8.81 10.50 8.14
C CYS A 320 10.02 9.57 7.98
N GLY A 321 9.80 8.31 7.61
CA GLY A 321 10.87 7.35 7.36
C GLY A 321 11.26 7.29 5.88
N TYR A 322 11.34 6.07 5.34
CA TYR A 322 11.76 5.83 3.96
C TYR A 322 10.94 6.62 2.91
N SER A 323 9.68 6.95 3.19
CA SER A 323 8.81 7.55 2.18
C SER A 323 9.20 8.97 1.81
N ILE A 324 9.57 9.82 2.77
CA ILE A 324 9.99 11.19 2.47
C ILE A 324 11.31 11.21 1.69
N ASP A 325 12.25 10.33 2.03
CA ASP A 325 13.53 10.27 1.34
C ASP A 325 13.37 9.89 -0.13
N ILE A 326 12.63 8.81 -0.39
CA ILE A 326 12.41 8.38 -1.78
C ILE A 326 11.51 9.38 -2.53
N ALA A 327 10.65 10.13 -1.83
CA ALA A 327 9.80 11.14 -2.45
C ALA A 327 10.51 12.42 -2.89
N THR A 328 11.67 12.76 -2.31
CA THR A 328 12.17 14.15 -2.30
C THR A 328 13.58 14.38 -2.86
N ASP A 329 14.21 13.42 -3.53
CA ASP A 329 15.60 13.59 -3.98
C ASP A 329 15.76 14.42 -5.29
N HIS A 330 16.33 15.64 -5.15
CA HIS A 330 16.74 16.71 -6.10
C HIS A 330 15.71 17.73 -6.67
N PRO A 331 15.62 18.94 -6.09
CA PRO A 331 15.04 20.13 -6.75
C PRO A 331 16.05 21.28 -7.05
N ILE A 332 16.13 21.82 -8.28
CA ILE A 332 16.55 23.21 -8.58
C ILE A 332 15.76 23.71 -9.80
N GLY A 333 15.63 25.02 -9.97
CA GLY A 333 14.71 25.76 -10.86
C GLY A 333 14.17 25.03 -12.09
N VAL A 334 12.85 25.15 -12.24
CA VAL A 334 11.91 24.25 -12.94
C VAL A 334 12.17 22.79 -12.56
N LEU A 335 11.13 22.02 -12.29
CA LEU A 335 11.19 20.55 -12.18
C LEU A 335 12.03 19.77 -13.25
N SER A 336 12.66 20.40 -14.24
CA SER A 336 12.84 19.88 -15.61
C SER A 336 14.11 19.09 -15.93
N ALA A 337 15.16 19.02 -15.10
CA ALA A 337 16.44 18.42 -15.53
C ALA A 337 16.96 17.23 -14.69
N TRP A 338 16.27 16.84 -13.61
CA TRP A 338 16.65 15.65 -12.82
C TRP A 338 15.49 14.73 -12.41
N LEU A 339 14.28 15.13 -12.81
CA LEU A 339 13.44 14.29 -13.66
C LEU A 339 14.12 13.83 -15.00
N THR A 340 15.43 14.01 -15.24
CA THR A 340 16.04 13.66 -16.54
C THR A 340 17.46 13.06 -16.55
N THR A 341 17.97 12.38 -15.51
CA THR A 341 19.11 11.43 -15.74
C THR A 341 18.88 9.99 -15.27
N SER A 342 17.83 9.74 -14.49
CA SER A 342 16.97 8.54 -14.63
C SER A 342 15.53 9.04 -14.44
N SER A 343 14.73 9.11 -15.50
CA SER A 343 13.78 10.21 -15.73
C SER A 343 12.64 10.41 -14.71
N ARG A 344 12.23 9.46 -13.85
CA ARG A 344 10.98 9.65 -13.06
C ARG A 344 10.89 8.82 -11.78
N ASN A 345 11.75 9.10 -10.80
CA ASN A 345 11.55 8.62 -9.42
C ASN A 345 11.13 9.74 -8.44
N SER A 346 10.60 10.87 -8.93
CA SER A 346 9.93 11.85 -8.05
C SER A 346 8.46 11.42 -7.84
N TRP A 347 8.15 10.94 -6.64
CA TRP A 347 6.84 10.41 -6.23
C TRP A 347 5.71 11.46 -6.19
N MET A 348 6.06 12.75 -6.14
CA MET A 348 5.10 13.83 -5.95
C MET A 348 4.71 14.48 -7.27
N PRO A 349 3.42 14.81 -7.50
CA PRO A 349 3.03 15.63 -8.64
C PRO A 349 3.78 16.97 -8.62
N PRO A 350 4.01 17.60 -9.79
CA PRO A 350 4.66 18.90 -9.85
C PRO A 350 3.92 19.91 -8.97
N VAL A 351 4.66 20.53 -8.05
CA VAL A 351 4.15 21.65 -7.25
C VAL A 351 4.77 22.92 -7.83
N ASN A 352 3.93 23.90 -8.14
CA ASN A 352 4.37 25.20 -8.66
C ASN A 352 4.96 26.06 -7.52
N VAL A 353 6.18 25.74 -7.10
CA VAL A 353 6.91 26.42 -6.03
C VAL A 353 8.38 26.49 -6.40
N ASP A 354 9.08 27.48 -5.85
CA ASP A 354 10.53 27.58 -6.00
C ASP A 354 11.21 26.31 -5.48
N SER A 355 12.11 25.77 -6.30
CA SER A 355 12.81 24.52 -6.00
C SER A 355 13.70 24.58 -4.77
N ALA A 356 14.30 25.73 -4.50
CA ALA A 356 15.20 25.93 -3.38
C ALA A 356 14.38 26.07 -2.08
N LEU A 357 13.21 26.72 -2.17
CA LEU A 357 12.19 26.67 -1.13
C LEU A 357 11.74 25.22 -0.84
N VAL A 358 11.44 24.40 -1.85
CA VAL A 358 11.09 22.97 -1.65
C VAL A 358 12.19 22.22 -0.92
N LYS A 359 13.45 22.38 -1.33
CA LYS A 359 14.60 21.76 -0.65
C LYS A 359 14.65 22.11 0.83
N LYS A 360 14.47 23.39 1.16
CA LYS A 360 14.47 23.88 2.54
C LYS A 360 13.33 23.27 3.36
N HIS A 361 12.12 23.24 2.80
CA HIS A 361 10.95 22.61 3.43
C HIS A 361 11.14 21.11 3.68
N VAL A 362 11.69 20.39 2.70
CA VAL A 362 12.03 18.97 2.82
C VAL A 362 13.08 18.75 3.89
N ALA A 363 14.17 19.52 3.90
CA ALA A 363 15.24 19.40 4.88
C ALA A 363 14.73 19.65 6.31
N ALA A 364 13.92 20.69 6.50
CA ALA A 364 13.30 20.98 7.78
C ALA A 364 12.34 19.87 8.22
N MET A 365 11.51 19.34 7.32
CA MET A 365 10.63 18.21 7.61
C MET A 365 11.43 16.95 7.98
N LYS A 366 12.47 16.59 7.22
CA LYS A 366 13.36 15.46 7.55
C LYS A 366 13.99 15.63 8.94
N CYS A 367 14.42 16.85 9.27
CA CYS A 367 14.94 17.14 10.61
C CYS A 367 13.88 16.88 11.70
N CYS A 368 12.66 17.40 11.53
CA CYS A 368 11.58 17.20 12.49
C CYS A 368 11.07 15.75 12.53
N CYS A 369 11.22 15.00 11.45
CA CYS A 369 10.94 13.58 11.41
C CYS A 369 11.94 12.78 12.27
N GLN A 370 13.22 13.17 12.29
CA GLN A 370 14.27 12.53 13.09
C GLN A 370 14.25 13.00 14.55
N ASN A 371 13.94 14.27 14.79
CA ASN A 371 13.83 14.84 16.12
C ASN A 371 12.56 15.71 16.25
N PRO A 372 11.39 15.10 16.48
CA PRO A 372 10.10 15.82 16.53
C PRO A 372 9.96 16.80 17.70
N GLN A 373 10.83 16.69 18.72
CA GLN A 373 10.81 17.57 19.90
C GLN A 373 11.79 18.74 19.78
N ALA A 374 12.59 18.82 18.71
CA ALA A 374 13.51 19.93 18.47
C ALA A 374 12.77 21.26 18.26
N ARG A 375 13.40 22.36 18.67
CA ARG A 375 12.93 23.72 18.34
C ARG A 375 12.74 23.87 16.83
N GLY A 376 11.63 24.50 16.46
CA GLY A 376 11.16 24.62 15.08
C GLY A 376 10.24 23.48 14.63
N CYS A 377 10.13 22.39 15.38
CA CYS A 377 9.21 21.29 15.07
C CYS A 377 7.89 21.43 15.82
N LYS A 378 6.83 20.89 15.23
CA LYS A 378 5.51 20.81 15.85
C LYS A 378 4.95 19.40 15.71
N THR A 379 4.37 18.88 16.78
CA THR A 379 3.67 17.60 16.76
C THR A 379 2.27 17.68 17.32
N ARG A 380 1.39 16.74 16.93
CA ARG A 380 0.10 16.55 17.57
C ARG A 380 -0.36 15.11 17.48
N LYS A 381 -1.24 14.70 18.40
CA LYS A 381 -1.98 13.43 18.29
C LYS A 381 -2.96 13.51 17.11
N PHE A 382 -3.11 12.39 16.40
CA PHE A 382 -3.90 12.34 15.16
C PHE A 382 -4.67 10.99 14.99
N GLY A 383 -4.70 10.20 16.07
CA GLY A 383 -5.36 8.89 16.18
C GLY A 383 -4.90 8.17 17.46
N PRO A 384 -5.29 6.91 17.70
CA PRO A 384 -6.11 6.09 16.81
C PRO A 384 -7.63 6.30 16.95
N THR A 385 -8.10 6.96 18.02
CA THR A 385 -9.52 7.21 18.23
C THR A 385 -9.85 8.70 18.17
N LYS A 386 -11.15 9.03 18.09
CA LYS A 386 -11.60 10.43 18.15
C LYS A 386 -11.27 11.09 19.48
N ALA A 387 -11.22 10.33 20.57
CA ALA A 387 -10.92 10.86 21.90
C ALA A 387 -9.44 11.28 22.04
N ASP A 388 -8.56 10.73 21.20
CA ASP A 388 -7.14 11.07 21.17
C ASP A 388 -6.85 12.35 20.37
N LEU A 389 -7.82 12.81 19.58
CA LEU A 389 -7.64 14.01 18.77
C LEU A 389 -7.69 15.26 19.66
N PRO A 390 -6.80 16.24 19.45
CA PRO A 390 -6.84 17.49 20.19
C PRO A 390 -8.11 18.29 19.86
N GLU A 391 -8.55 19.10 20.82
CA GLU A 391 -9.65 20.04 20.60
C GLU A 391 -9.32 20.97 19.43
N GLY A 392 -10.26 21.07 18.49
CA GLY A 392 -10.10 21.86 17.27
C GLY A 392 -9.19 21.24 16.20
N PHE A 393 -9.02 19.91 16.20
CA PHE A 393 -8.19 19.20 15.21
C PHE A 393 -8.58 19.55 13.77
N ALA A 394 -9.88 19.61 13.47
CA ALA A 394 -10.42 19.89 12.14
C ALA A 394 -10.09 21.31 11.66
N GLU A 395 -9.91 22.25 12.59
CA GLU A 395 -9.47 23.63 12.38
C GLU A 395 -7.94 23.76 12.34
N GLY A 396 -7.21 22.64 12.37
CA GLY A 396 -5.75 22.64 12.34
C GLY A 396 -5.07 22.94 13.68
N LYS A 397 -5.80 22.84 14.81
CA LYS A 397 -5.25 23.11 16.16
C LYS A 397 -4.57 21.87 16.77
N GLY A 398 -4.09 22.03 18.00
CA GLY A 398 -3.52 20.96 18.82
C GLY A 398 -2.03 20.71 18.64
N TRP A 399 -1.33 21.58 17.90
CA TRP A 399 0.10 21.50 17.73
C TRP A 399 0.85 21.89 19.01
N VAL A 400 1.82 21.05 19.38
CA VAL A 400 2.76 21.26 20.47
C VAL A 400 4.12 21.59 19.85
N SER A 401 4.68 22.74 20.21
CA SER A 401 6.00 23.16 19.73
C SER A 401 7.12 22.43 20.48
N GLY A 402 8.05 21.84 19.73
CA GLY A 402 9.28 21.27 20.26
C GLY A 402 10.14 22.34 20.95
N GLN A 403 10.75 21.98 22.07
CA GLN A 403 11.56 22.87 22.91
C GLN A 403 13.02 22.44 23.00
N GLU A 404 13.32 21.21 22.59
CA GLU A 404 14.65 20.62 22.72
C GLU A 404 15.65 21.32 21.80
N PRO A 405 16.91 21.50 22.25
CA PRO A 405 17.95 21.99 21.37
C PRO A 405 18.13 21.04 20.18
N GLY A 406 18.31 21.62 18.99
CA GLY A 406 18.48 20.84 17.77
C GLY A 406 18.77 21.75 16.58
N LEU A 407 19.12 21.13 15.45
CA LEU A 407 19.48 21.86 14.24
C LEU A 407 18.25 22.26 13.40
N CYS A 408 17.04 21.81 13.75
CA CYS A 408 15.88 21.99 12.89
C CYS A 408 15.52 23.47 12.70
N ALA A 409 15.47 24.27 13.77
CA ALA A 409 15.31 25.72 13.66
C ALA A 409 16.40 26.36 12.78
N ALA A 410 17.67 25.98 12.98
CA ALA A 410 18.78 26.49 12.17
C ALA A 410 18.66 26.11 10.68
N VAL A 411 18.13 24.93 10.35
CA VAL A 411 17.81 24.55 8.96
C VAL A 411 16.75 25.48 8.38
N MET A 412 15.71 25.80 9.15
CA MET A 412 14.66 26.74 8.74
C MET A 412 15.14 28.19 8.62
N ASP A 413 16.11 28.59 9.42
CA ASP A 413 16.68 29.94 9.39
C ASP A 413 17.86 30.08 8.39
N SER A 414 18.31 28.96 7.80
CA SER A 414 19.47 28.98 6.93
C SER A 414 19.20 29.77 5.63
N LEU A 415 20.05 30.77 5.38
CA LEU A 415 20.04 31.59 4.16
C LEU A 415 20.55 30.83 2.92
N GLN A 416 21.25 29.71 3.13
CA GLN A 416 21.96 28.97 2.08
C GLN A 416 21.05 28.33 1.02
N TRP A 417 19.74 28.27 1.25
CA TRP A 417 18.78 27.77 0.26
C TRP A 417 18.16 28.86 -0.60
N ASN A 418 18.40 30.14 -0.32
CA ASN A 418 17.91 31.26 -1.14
C ASN A 418 18.93 31.73 -2.19
N ALA A 419 19.92 30.92 -2.54
CA ALA A 419 20.90 31.25 -3.56
C ALA A 419 20.30 31.10 -4.98
N ALA A 420 19.42 32.04 -5.34
CA ALA A 420 19.13 32.34 -6.73
C ALA A 420 20.21 33.25 -7.37
N GLU A 421 21.27 33.61 -6.62
CA GLU A 421 22.31 34.56 -7.06
C GLU A 421 23.74 34.18 -6.62
N TYR A 422 24.19 32.94 -6.89
CA TYR A 422 25.62 32.63 -7.05
C TYR A 422 25.85 31.64 -8.19
#